data_AF-A0A556V001-F1
#
_entry.id   AF-A0A556V001-F1
#
_cell.length_a   1.000
_cell.length_b   1.000
_cell.length_c   1.000
_cell.angle_alpha   90.00
_cell.angle_beta   90.00
_cell.angle_gamma   90.00
#
_symmetry.space_group_name_H-M   'P 1'
#
loop_
_entity.id
_entity.type
_entity.pdbx_description
1 polymer ?
#
loop_
_entity_poly.entity_id
_entity_poly.type
_entity_poly.pdbx_seq_one_letter_code
_entity_poly.pdbx_strand_id
1 'polypeptide(L)'
;MVDREQLVQKARLAEQAERYDDMAAAMKSVTELNEALSNEERNLLSVAYKNVVGARRSSWRVISSIEQKTSADGNEKKIEMVRAYREKIEKELEAVCQDVLNLLDNYLIKNCSDAQHESKVFYLKMKGDYYRYLAEVATGEKRSTVVESSEKAYNEAHEISKEHMQPTHPIRLGLALNYSVFYYEIQNAPEQACHLAKTAFDDAIAELDTLNEDSYKDSTLIMQLLRDNLTLWTSDQQDDEGGEGNN
;
A
#
# COMPACT_ATOMS: atom_id res chain seq x y z
N MET A 1 21.17 -26.00 -7.50
CA MET A 1 20.92 -24.58 -7.83
C MET A 1 19.42 -24.41 -7.85
N VAL A 2 18.90 -23.39 -7.17
CA VAL A 2 17.47 -23.06 -7.29
C VAL A 2 17.30 -22.40 -8.66
N ASP A 3 16.41 -22.95 -9.48
CA ASP A 3 16.16 -22.46 -10.84
C ASP A 3 15.13 -21.31 -10.77
N ARG A 4 15.53 -20.11 -11.22
CA ARG A 4 14.69 -18.91 -11.23
C ARG A 4 13.38 -19.16 -11.97
N GLU A 5 13.45 -19.84 -13.12
CA GLU A 5 12.28 -20.10 -13.95
C GLU A 5 11.28 -21.01 -13.23
N GLN A 6 11.77 -22.03 -12.50
CA GLN A 6 10.92 -22.90 -11.68
C GLN A 6 10.26 -22.15 -10.53
N LEU A 7 10.96 -21.22 -9.89
CA LEU A 7 10.39 -20.39 -8.82
C LEU A 7 9.29 -19.47 -9.35
N VAL A 8 9.52 -18.80 -10.48
CA VAL A 8 8.52 -17.94 -11.13
C VAL A 8 7.31 -18.77 -11.56
N GLN A 9 7.54 -19.95 -12.16
CA GLN A 9 6.45 -20.84 -12.53
C GLN A 9 5.65 -21.33 -11.31
N LYS A 10 6.33 -21.60 -10.19
CA LYS A 10 5.66 -21.94 -8.93
C LYS A 10 4.83 -20.77 -8.41
N ALA A 11 5.32 -19.53 -8.50
CA ALA A 11 4.56 -18.35 -8.11
C ALA A 11 3.29 -18.19 -8.96
N ARG A 12 3.36 -18.37 -10.28
CA ARG A 12 2.19 -18.35 -11.17
C ARG A 12 1.16 -19.44 -10.83
N LEU A 13 1.62 -20.65 -10.53
CA LEU A 13 0.72 -21.73 -10.10
C LEU A 13 0.07 -21.42 -8.75
N ALA A 14 0.82 -20.82 -7.82
CA ALA A 14 0.30 -20.41 -6.52
C ALA A 14 -0.73 -19.28 -6.64
N GLU A 15 -0.53 -18.33 -7.56
CA GLU A 15 -1.50 -17.29 -7.89
C GLU A 15 -2.82 -17.88 -8.39
N GLN A 16 -2.76 -18.81 -9.36
CA GLN A 16 -3.95 -19.48 -9.89
C GLN A 16 -4.70 -20.32 -8.84
N ALA A 17 -3.99 -20.81 -7.83
CA ALA A 17 -4.55 -21.55 -6.72
C ALA A 17 -4.93 -20.67 -5.52
N GLU A 18 -4.79 -19.33 -5.64
CA GLU A 18 -5.00 -18.35 -4.57
C GLU A 18 -4.19 -18.63 -3.29
N ARG A 19 -3.06 -19.33 -3.43
CA ARG A 19 -2.12 -19.64 -2.34
C ARG A 19 -1.06 -18.54 -2.21
N TYR A 20 -1.49 -17.35 -1.81
CA TYR A 20 -0.63 -16.17 -1.80
C TYR A 20 0.58 -16.26 -0.86
N ASP A 21 0.50 -17.01 0.24
CA ASP A 21 1.66 -17.27 1.10
C ASP A 21 2.76 -18.09 0.37
N ASP A 22 2.37 -19.10 -0.41
CA ASP A 22 3.30 -19.88 -1.23
C ASP A 22 3.88 -19.02 -2.37
N MET A 23 3.04 -18.17 -2.96
CA MET A 23 3.43 -17.21 -3.99
C MET A 23 4.48 -16.22 -3.45
N ALA A 24 4.26 -15.67 -2.26
CA ALA A 24 5.17 -14.73 -1.61
C ALA A 24 6.51 -15.41 -1.27
N ALA A 25 6.50 -16.64 -0.76
CA ALA A 25 7.71 -17.40 -0.48
C ALA A 25 8.53 -17.69 -1.75
N ALA A 26 7.87 -18.03 -2.86
CA ALA A 26 8.52 -18.23 -4.15
C ALA A 26 9.14 -16.92 -4.67
N MET A 27 8.39 -15.82 -4.66
CA MET A 27 8.87 -14.52 -5.15
C MET A 27 9.95 -13.89 -4.25
N LYS A 28 9.92 -14.17 -2.94
CA LYS A 28 11.02 -13.87 -2.01
C LYS A 28 12.30 -14.55 -2.47
N SER A 29 12.22 -15.86 -2.75
CA SER A 29 13.36 -16.64 -3.23
C SER A 29 13.89 -16.13 -4.59
N VAL A 30 13.00 -15.72 -5.51
CA VAL A 30 13.41 -15.08 -6.79
C VAL A 30 14.17 -13.79 -6.55
N THR A 31 13.67 -12.96 -5.63
CA THR A 31 14.27 -11.65 -5.31
C THR A 31 15.65 -11.81 -4.66
N GLU A 32 15.81 -12.81 -3.79
CA GLU A 32 17.06 -13.10 -3.08
C GLU A 32 18.17 -13.66 -4.00
N LEU A 33 17.86 -14.03 -5.25
CA LEU A 33 18.88 -14.31 -6.28
C LEU A 33 19.68 -13.06 -6.68
N ASN A 34 19.27 -11.87 -6.22
CA ASN A 34 19.96 -10.61 -6.39
C ASN A 34 20.17 -10.19 -7.86
N GLU A 35 19.20 -10.54 -8.69
CA GLU A 35 19.09 -10.17 -10.10
C GLU A 35 17.87 -9.26 -10.28
N ALA A 36 17.93 -8.32 -11.23
CA ALA A 36 16.82 -7.42 -11.49
C ALA A 36 15.53 -8.19 -11.85
N LEU A 37 14.40 -7.75 -11.28
CA LEU A 37 13.09 -8.30 -11.62
C LEU A 37 12.56 -7.65 -12.90
N SER A 38 12.04 -8.47 -13.80
CA SER A 38 11.23 -8.03 -14.94
C SER A 38 9.91 -7.40 -14.49
N ASN A 39 9.18 -6.74 -15.40
CA ASN A 39 7.88 -6.14 -15.10
C ASN A 39 6.88 -7.17 -14.57
N GLU A 40 6.87 -8.36 -15.18
CA GLU A 40 6.00 -9.46 -14.74
C GLU A 40 6.37 -9.93 -13.34
N GLU A 41 7.64 -10.18 -13.06
CA GLU A 41 8.09 -10.64 -11.74
C GLU A 41 7.85 -9.58 -10.64
N ARG A 42 8.01 -8.29 -10.96
CA ARG A 42 7.63 -7.19 -10.04
C ARG A 42 6.14 -7.21 -9.72
N ASN A 43 5.30 -7.43 -10.72
CA ASN A 43 3.85 -7.54 -10.55
C ASN A 43 3.49 -8.76 -9.70
N LEU A 44 4.09 -9.93 -9.96
CA LEU A 44 3.89 -11.15 -9.16
C LEU A 44 4.28 -10.93 -7.69
N LEU A 45 5.45 -10.31 -7.44
CA LEU A 45 5.88 -9.98 -6.07
C LEU A 45 4.87 -9.07 -5.37
N SER A 46 4.41 -8.02 -6.05
CA SER A 46 3.44 -7.06 -5.51
C SER A 46 2.09 -7.73 -5.22
N VAL A 47 1.55 -8.50 -6.16
CA VAL A 47 0.28 -9.23 -5.99
C VAL A 47 0.35 -10.22 -4.84
N ALA A 48 1.44 -10.99 -4.73
CA ALA A 48 1.64 -11.97 -3.68
C ALA A 48 1.56 -11.32 -2.30
N TYR A 49 2.43 -10.35 -2.03
CA TYR A 49 2.49 -9.73 -0.72
C TYR A 49 1.27 -8.84 -0.42
N LYS A 50 0.68 -8.18 -1.42
CA LYS A 50 -0.58 -7.42 -1.25
C LYS A 50 -1.70 -8.30 -0.71
N ASN A 51 -1.86 -9.51 -1.25
CA ASN A 51 -2.90 -10.43 -0.80
C ASN A 51 -2.58 -11.02 0.58
N VAL A 52 -1.32 -11.40 0.83
CA VAL A 52 -0.87 -11.89 2.15
C VAL A 52 -1.15 -10.84 3.23
N VAL A 53 -0.67 -9.60 3.06
CA VAL A 53 -0.85 -8.53 4.06
C VAL A 53 -2.30 -8.06 4.15
N GLY A 54 -3.04 -8.04 3.04
CA GLY A 54 -4.46 -7.68 2.98
C GLY A 54 -5.33 -8.56 3.88
N ALA A 55 -5.11 -9.89 3.84
CA ALA A 55 -5.81 -10.83 4.71
C ALA A 55 -5.54 -10.58 6.20
N ARG A 56 -4.29 -10.27 6.58
CA ARG A 56 -3.92 -9.96 7.98
C ARG A 56 -4.53 -8.63 8.42
N ARG A 57 -4.48 -7.59 7.58
CA ARG A 57 -5.11 -6.28 7.84
C ARG A 57 -6.61 -6.39 8.05
N SER A 58 -7.31 -7.15 7.19
CA SER A 58 -8.74 -7.39 7.35
C SER A 58 -9.05 -8.11 8.66
N SER A 59 -8.30 -9.17 8.97
CA SER A 59 -8.42 -9.91 10.24
C SER A 59 -8.18 -8.99 11.45
N TRP A 60 -7.15 -8.15 11.39
CA TRP A 60 -6.81 -7.21 12.45
C TRP A 60 -7.95 -6.20 12.68
N ARG A 61 -8.51 -5.59 11.62
CA ARG A 61 -9.65 -4.66 11.76
C ARG A 61 -10.85 -5.30 12.46
N VAL A 62 -11.19 -6.53 12.07
CA VAL A 62 -12.30 -7.27 12.69
C VAL A 62 -12.04 -7.51 14.18
N ILE A 63 -10.86 -8.00 14.54
CA ILE A 63 -10.52 -8.29 15.93
C ILE A 63 -10.41 -7.01 16.76
N SER A 64 -9.83 -5.93 16.23
CA SER A 64 -9.79 -4.62 16.90
C SER A 64 -11.19 -4.07 17.17
N SER A 65 -12.13 -4.23 16.24
CA SER A 65 -13.54 -3.85 16.46
C SER A 65 -14.20 -4.69 17.55
N ILE A 66 -13.91 -6.00 17.60
CA ILE A 66 -14.41 -6.89 18.66
C ILE A 66 -13.80 -6.52 20.02
N GLU A 67 -12.52 -6.16 20.08
CA GLU A 67 -11.87 -5.71 21.32
C GLU A 67 -12.53 -4.44 21.87
N GLN A 68 -12.78 -3.46 21.01
CA GLN A 68 -13.47 -2.22 21.38
C GLN A 68 -14.86 -2.49 21.96
N LYS A 69 -15.67 -3.33 21.30
CA LYS A 69 -17.01 -3.71 21.78
C LYS A 69 -16.95 -4.51 23.09
N THR A 70 -16.05 -5.47 23.19
CA THR A 70 -15.90 -6.32 24.38
C THR A 70 -15.40 -5.52 25.60
N SER A 71 -14.62 -4.47 25.37
CA SER A 71 -14.15 -3.58 26.43
C SER A 71 -15.30 -2.84 27.13
N ALA A 72 -16.44 -2.64 26.46
CA ALA A 72 -17.65 -2.06 27.05
C ALA A 72 -18.43 -3.06 27.93
N ASP A 73 -18.29 -4.36 27.70
CA ASP A 73 -19.01 -5.43 28.43
C ASP A 73 -18.41 -5.72 29.83
N GLY A 74 -17.18 -5.26 30.11
CA GLY A 74 -16.51 -5.42 31.41
C GLY A 74 -15.99 -6.84 31.75
N ASN A 75 -16.08 -7.81 30.82
CA ASN A 75 -15.58 -9.17 31.04
C ASN A 75 -14.06 -9.26 30.79
N GLU A 76 -13.27 -9.08 31.84
CA GLU A 76 -11.79 -9.04 31.77
C GLU A 76 -11.16 -10.25 31.05
N LYS A 77 -11.61 -11.48 31.32
CA LYS A 77 -11.06 -12.69 30.67
C LYS A 77 -11.27 -12.69 29.16
N LYS A 78 -12.44 -12.21 28.72
CA LYS A 78 -12.77 -12.12 27.30
C LYS A 78 -11.95 -11.00 26.64
N ILE A 79 -11.78 -9.87 27.32
CA ILE A 79 -10.93 -8.76 26.85
C ILE A 79 -9.48 -9.23 26.65
N GLU A 80 -8.92 -9.93 27.63
CA GLU A 80 -7.54 -10.45 27.57
C GLU A 80 -7.36 -11.43 26.40
N MET A 81 -8.31 -12.35 26.20
CA MET A 81 -8.27 -13.31 25.09
C MET A 81 -8.32 -12.62 23.72
N VAL A 82 -9.19 -11.62 23.55
CA VAL A 82 -9.31 -10.87 22.28
C VAL A 82 -8.05 -10.05 22.03
N ARG A 83 -7.51 -9.38 23.04
CA ARG A 83 -6.26 -8.62 22.94
C ARG A 83 -5.08 -9.50 22.54
N ALA A 84 -4.90 -10.65 23.20
CA ALA A 84 -3.82 -11.57 22.87
C ALA A 84 -3.91 -12.07 21.41
N TYR A 85 -5.13 -12.28 20.90
CA TYR A 85 -5.33 -12.65 19.51
C TYR A 85 -5.05 -11.50 18.54
N ARG A 86 -5.45 -10.27 18.89
CA ARG A 86 -5.11 -9.06 18.12
C ARG A 86 -3.60 -8.90 17.99
N GLU A 87 -2.87 -8.98 19.10
CA GLU A 87 -1.40 -8.87 19.16
C GLU A 87 -0.69 -9.97 18.35
N LYS A 88 -1.27 -11.17 18.29
CA LYS A 88 -0.77 -12.25 17.42
C LYS A 88 -0.86 -11.83 15.95
N ILE A 89 -1.99 -11.29 15.50
CA ILE A 89 -2.18 -10.81 14.13
C ILE A 89 -1.24 -9.64 13.82
N GLU A 90 -1.05 -8.72 14.78
CA GLU A 90 -0.11 -7.60 14.65
C GLU A 90 1.31 -8.09 14.38
N LYS A 91 1.80 -9.10 15.11
CA LYS A 91 3.12 -9.70 14.89
C LYS A 91 3.24 -10.37 13.52
N GLU A 92 2.19 -11.06 13.07
CA GLU A 92 2.16 -11.67 11.73
C GLU A 92 2.19 -10.60 10.63
N LEU A 93 1.44 -9.52 10.80
CA LEU A 93 1.44 -8.37 9.88
C LEU A 93 2.81 -7.68 9.86
N GLU A 94 3.38 -7.40 11.03
CA GLU A 94 4.70 -6.77 11.18
C GLU A 94 5.78 -7.61 10.50
N ALA A 95 5.76 -8.94 10.68
CA ALA A 95 6.70 -9.84 10.03
C ALA A 95 6.59 -9.80 8.49
N VAL A 96 5.37 -9.81 7.95
CA VAL A 96 5.15 -9.71 6.49
C VAL A 96 5.63 -8.36 5.96
N CYS A 97 5.34 -7.27 6.65
CA CYS A 97 5.82 -5.95 6.27
C CYS A 97 7.35 -5.85 6.30
N GLN A 98 7.98 -6.34 7.37
CA GLN A 98 9.43 -6.28 7.50
C GLN A 98 10.13 -7.15 6.45
N ASP A 99 9.55 -8.30 6.10
CA ASP A 99 10.03 -9.13 4.99
C ASP A 99 10.09 -8.35 3.68
N VAL A 100 9.01 -7.64 3.32
CA VAL A 100 8.99 -6.83 2.09
C VAL A 100 9.97 -5.67 2.16
N LEU A 101 10.00 -4.93 3.28
CA LEU A 101 10.92 -3.81 3.47
C LEU A 101 12.38 -4.26 3.34
N ASN A 102 12.72 -5.44 3.87
CA ASN A 102 14.05 -6.03 3.73
C ASN A 102 14.37 -6.40 2.28
N LEU A 103 13.39 -6.92 1.51
CA LEU A 103 13.59 -7.21 0.09
C LEU A 103 13.83 -5.92 -0.71
N LEU A 104 13.04 -4.88 -0.42
CA LEU A 104 13.15 -3.58 -1.06
C LEU A 104 14.53 -2.95 -0.81
N ASP A 105 14.98 -2.90 0.43
CA ASP A 105 16.21 -2.21 0.80
C ASP A 105 17.47 -2.98 0.42
N ASN A 106 17.46 -4.31 0.51
CA ASN A 106 18.68 -5.10 0.29
C ASN A 106 18.87 -5.54 -1.17
N TYR A 107 17.80 -5.68 -1.95
CA TYR A 107 17.86 -6.31 -3.29
C TYR A 107 17.23 -5.47 -4.41
N LEU A 108 16.15 -4.72 -4.15
CA LEU A 108 15.38 -4.09 -5.23
C LEU A 108 15.74 -2.62 -5.45
N ILE A 109 15.57 -1.77 -4.43
CA ILE A 109 15.88 -0.34 -4.50
C ILE A 109 17.39 -0.14 -4.66
N LYS A 110 18.18 -0.89 -3.88
CA LYS A 110 19.65 -0.80 -3.89
C LYS A 110 20.27 -1.14 -5.26
N ASN A 111 19.69 -2.07 -5.99
CA ASN A 111 20.20 -2.51 -7.28
C ASN A 111 19.49 -1.85 -8.47
N CYS A 112 18.56 -0.93 -8.23
CA CYS A 112 17.87 -0.19 -9.28
C CYS A 112 18.86 0.83 -9.89
N SER A 113 19.08 0.76 -11.19
CA SER A 113 19.95 1.73 -11.86
C SER A 113 19.27 3.11 -11.99
N ASP A 114 20.06 4.17 -12.11
CA ASP A 114 19.55 5.55 -12.19
C ASP A 114 18.65 5.80 -13.40
N ALA A 115 18.74 4.98 -14.45
CA ALA A 115 17.89 5.06 -15.64
C ALA A 115 16.52 4.38 -15.49
N GLN A 116 16.30 3.61 -14.41
CA GLN A 116 15.07 2.81 -14.20
C GLN A 116 14.07 3.52 -13.29
N HIS A 117 13.66 4.74 -13.67
CA HIS A 117 12.76 5.57 -12.87
C HIS A 117 11.44 4.86 -12.52
N GLU A 118 10.80 4.18 -13.49
CA GLU A 118 9.55 3.44 -13.23
C GLU A 118 9.70 2.36 -12.15
N SER A 119 10.80 1.60 -12.19
CA SER A 119 11.10 0.57 -11.18
C SER A 119 11.37 1.19 -9.83
N LYS A 120 12.14 2.27 -9.79
CA LYS A 120 12.44 2.98 -8.55
C LYS A 120 11.17 3.54 -7.90
N VAL A 121 10.31 4.21 -8.67
CA VAL A 121 9.01 4.72 -8.19
C VAL A 121 8.12 3.58 -7.71
N PHE A 122 8.04 2.47 -8.45
CA PHE A 122 7.27 1.30 -8.05
C PHE A 122 7.72 0.74 -6.69
N TYR A 123 9.03 0.56 -6.49
CA TYR A 123 9.57 0.03 -5.25
C TYR A 123 9.47 1.02 -4.08
N LEU A 124 9.67 2.32 -4.31
CA LEU A 124 9.50 3.34 -3.28
C LEU A 124 8.03 3.48 -2.86
N LYS A 125 7.11 3.43 -3.83
CA LYS A 125 5.67 3.36 -3.54
C LYS A 125 5.35 2.14 -2.68
N MET A 126 5.88 0.96 -3.04
CA MET A 126 5.71 -0.26 -2.26
C MET A 126 6.28 -0.07 -0.84
N LYS A 127 7.48 0.52 -0.70
CA LYS A 127 8.08 0.85 0.60
C LYS A 127 7.16 1.72 1.47
N GLY A 128 6.59 2.78 0.88
CA GLY A 128 5.58 3.62 1.53
C GLY A 128 4.35 2.82 1.96
N ASP A 129 3.82 1.97 1.09
CA ASP A 129 2.65 1.11 1.39
C ASP A 129 2.89 0.21 2.61
N TYR A 130 4.03 -0.47 2.70
CA TYR A 130 4.32 -1.37 3.83
C TYR A 130 4.63 -0.64 5.13
N TYR A 131 5.26 0.54 5.09
CA TYR A 131 5.38 1.39 6.29
C TYR A 131 4.03 1.93 6.73
N ARG A 132 3.14 2.30 5.80
CA ARG A 132 1.77 2.69 6.11
C ARG A 132 1.01 1.56 6.80
N TYR A 133 1.13 0.31 6.33
CA TYR A 133 0.50 -0.83 7.00
C TYR A 133 1.06 -1.07 8.41
N LEU A 134 2.36 -0.84 8.63
CA LEU A 134 2.93 -0.84 9.98
C LEU A 134 2.37 0.30 10.83
N ALA A 135 2.20 1.50 10.26
CA ALA A 135 1.62 2.64 10.96
C ALA A 135 0.21 2.36 11.46
N GLU A 136 -0.62 1.64 10.69
CA GLU A 136 -2.00 1.26 11.08
C GLU A 136 -2.05 0.51 12.43
N VAL A 137 -1.08 -0.34 12.71
CA VAL A 137 -1.04 -1.18 13.93
C VAL A 137 -0.09 -0.66 15.00
N ALA A 138 0.85 0.22 14.65
CA ALA A 138 1.84 0.76 15.57
C ALA A 138 1.23 1.76 16.56
N THR A 139 1.78 1.78 17.77
CA THR A 139 1.39 2.69 18.86
C THR A 139 2.62 3.40 19.44
N GLY A 140 2.41 4.55 20.08
CA GLY A 140 3.47 5.32 20.75
C GLY A 140 4.58 5.78 19.78
N GLU A 141 5.83 5.78 20.27
CA GLU A 141 7.00 6.25 19.53
C GLU A 141 7.25 5.47 18.23
N LYS A 142 6.99 4.15 18.24
CA LYS A 142 7.11 3.31 17.03
C LYS A 142 6.23 3.83 15.90
N ARG A 143 5.02 4.33 16.21
CA ARG A 143 4.11 4.89 15.21
C ARG A 143 4.74 6.09 14.52
N SER A 144 5.30 7.03 15.26
CA SER A 144 5.93 8.23 14.69
C SER A 144 7.03 7.86 13.70
N THR A 145 7.90 6.91 14.04
CA THR A 145 8.99 6.47 13.16
C THR A 145 8.50 5.83 11.86
N VAL A 146 7.48 4.95 11.93
CA VAL A 146 6.95 4.31 10.72
C VAL A 146 6.15 5.27 9.85
N VAL A 147 5.47 6.26 10.44
CA VAL A 147 4.77 7.32 9.70
C VAL A 147 5.76 8.18 8.93
N GLU A 148 6.83 8.64 9.57
CA GLU A 148 7.90 9.42 8.92
C GLU A 148 8.56 8.62 7.78
N SER A 149 8.82 7.33 8.02
CA SER A 149 9.42 6.44 7.01
C SER A 149 8.48 6.23 5.81
N SER A 150 7.18 6.10 6.06
CA SER A 150 6.16 6.00 5.01
C SER A 150 6.11 7.27 4.17
N GLU A 151 6.04 8.43 4.82
CA GLU A 151 5.98 9.72 4.15
C GLU A 151 7.22 9.98 3.30
N LYS A 152 8.42 9.72 3.85
CA LYS A 152 9.67 9.88 3.13
C LYS A 152 9.71 9.03 1.85
N ALA A 153 9.27 7.78 1.93
CA ALA A 153 9.26 6.87 0.78
C ALA A 153 8.25 7.34 -0.30
N TYR A 154 7.05 7.77 0.11
CA TYR A 154 6.06 8.31 -0.84
C TYR A 154 6.52 9.63 -1.46
N ASN A 155 7.10 10.52 -0.69
CA ASN A 155 7.60 11.81 -1.18
C ASN A 155 8.73 11.62 -2.20
N GLU A 156 9.71 10.76 -1.90
CA GLU A 156 10.78 10.43 -2.84
C GLU A 156 10.22 9.83 -4.15
N ALA A 157 9.25 8.91 -4.04
CA ALA A 157 8.57 8.37 -5.21
C ALA A 157 7.82 9.45 -5.99
N HIS A 158 7.19 10.40 -5.30
CA HIS A 158 6.36 11.44 -5.89
C HIS A 158 7.21 12.39 -6.73
N GLU A 159 8.31 12.88 -6.18
CA GLU A 159 9.24 13.79 -6.89
C GLU A 159 9.81 13.13 -8.15
N ILE A 160 10.30 11.87 -8.04
CA ILE A 160 10.81 11.13 -9.21
C ILE A 160 9.70 10.92 -10.26
N SER A 161 8.48 10.59 -9.83
CA SER A 161 7.37 10.37 -10.75
C SER A 161 6.94 11.65 -11.47
N LYS A 162 7.04 12.81 -10.80
CA LYS A 162 6.68 14.11 -11.36
C LYS A 162 7.67 14.56 -12.42
N GLU A 163 8.96 14.27 -12.23
CA GLU A 163 10.02 14.62 -13.18
C GLU A 163 10.06 13.70 -14.41
N HIS A 164 9.84 12.39 -14.23
CA HIS A 164 10.14 11.39 -15.26
C HIS A 164 8.93 10.64 -15.84
N MET A 165 7.72 10.81 -15.31
CA MET A 165 6.55 10.03 -15.72
C MET A 165 5.39 10.94 -16.11
N GLN A 166 4.64 10.58 -17.16
CA GLN A 166 3.45 11.33 -17.57
C GLN A 166 2.37 11.28 -16.47
N PRO A 167 1.56 12.34 -16.28
CA PRO A 167 0.45 12.37 -15.32
C PRO A 167 -0.51 11.19 -15.42
N THR A 168 -0.72 10.69 -16.64
CA THR A 168 -1.59 9.53 -16.92
C THR A 168 -0.93 8.19 -16.63
N HIS A 169 0.37 8.13 -16.31
CA HIS A 169 1.06 6.86 -16.11
C HIS A 169 0.47 6.07 -14.92
N PRO A 170 0.08 4.78 -15.07
CA PRO A 170 -0.58 4.01 -14.00
C PRO A 170 0.18 3.95 -12.67
N ILE A 171 1.51 3.77 -12.70
CA ILE A 171 2.36 3.81 -11.49
C ILE A 171 2.27 5.18 -10.78
N ARG A 172 2.31 6.31 -11.51
CA ARG A 172 2.21 7.66 -10.95
C ARG A 172 0.83 7.92 -10.35
N LEU A 173 -0.23 7.54 -11.05
CA LEU A 173 -1.60 7.62 -10.55
C LEU A 173 -1.80 6.75 -9.30
N GLY A 174 -1.32 5.51 -9.33
CA GLY A 174 -1.41 4.58 -8.19
C GLY A 174 -0.61 5.06 -6.98
N LEU A 175 0.52 5.74 -7.21
CA LEU A 175 1.26 6.41 -6.15
C LEU A 175 0.45 7.55 -5.53
N ALA A 176 -0.11 8.45 -6.34
CA ALA A 176 -0.93 9.56 -5.84
C ALA A 176 -2.16 9.07 -5.06
N LEU A 177 -2.80 8.00 -5.53
CA LEU A 177 -3.90 7.33 -4.83
C LEU A 177 -3.49 6.84 -3.44
N ASN A 178 -2.38 6.11 -3.34
CA ASN A 178 -1.96 5.56 -2.04
C ASN A 178 -1.40 6.63 -1.10
N TYR A 179 -0.76 7.67 -1.66
CA TYR A 179 -0.22 8.77 -0.86
C TYR A 179 -1.32 9.70 -0.34
N SER A 180 -2.40 9.93 -1.11
CA SER A 180 -3.56 10.66 -0.59
C SER A 180 -4.26 9.89 0.53
N VAL A 181 -4.43 8.57 0.39
CA VAL A 181 -4.94 7.70 1.47
C VAL A 181 -4.05 7.76 2.71
N PHE A 182 -2.72 7.82 2.55
CA PHE A 182 -1.81 8.01 3.67
C PHE A 182 -2.07 9.33 4.42
N TYR A 183 -2.19 10.45 3.70
CA TYR A 183 -2.50 11.73 4.33
C TYR A 183 -3.84 11.70 5.08
N TYR A 184 -4.86 11.07 4.47
CA TYR A 184 -6.19 10.98 5.07
C TYR A 184 -6.21 10.08 6.30
N GLU A 185 -5.84 8.80 6.14
CA GLU A 185 -6.03 7.76 7.16
C GLU A 185 -4.93 7.74 8.24
N ILE A 186 -3.71 8.20 7.92
CA ILE A 186 -2.54 8.04 8.82
C ILE A 186 -2.12 9.36 9.45
N GLN A 187 -1.99 10.43 8.66
CA GLN A 187 -1.60 11.74 9.15
C GLN A 187 -2.78 12.60 9.62
N ASN A 188 -4.02 12.18 9.36
CA ASN A 188 -5.21 12.96 9.69
C ASN A 188 -5.15 14.38 9.06
N ALA A 189 -4.68 14.44 7.80
CA ALA A 189 -4.52 15.66 7.01
C ALA A 189 -5.46 15.61 5.77
N PRO A 190 -6.78 15.71 5.96
CA PRO A 190 -7.76 15.48 4.90
C PRO A 190 -7.69 16.53 3.78
N GLU A 191 -7.37 17.79 4.08
CA GLU A 191 -7.18 18.82 3.06
C GLU A 191 -6.04 18.47 2.10
N GLN A 192 -4.91 18.00 2.64
CA GLN A 192 -3.75 17.61 1.86
C GLN A 192 -4.02 16.36 1.04
N ALA A 193 -4.76 15.40 1.59
CA ALA A 193 -5.21 14.21 0.86
C ALA A 193 -6.09 14.58 -0.35
N CYS A 194 -7.11 15.40 -0.12
CA CYS A 194 -8.02 15.86 -1.17
C CYS A 194 -7.29 16.70 -2.22
N HIS A 195 -6.38 17.59 -1.81
CA HIS A 195 -5.58 18.37 -2.74
C HIS A 195 -4.74 17.47 -3.66
N LEU A 196 -3.98 16.53 -3.08
CA LEU A 196 -3.14 15.61 -3.85
C LEU A 196 -3.97 14.74 -4.81
N ALA A 197 -5.07 14.17 -4.34
CA ALA A 197 -5.93 13.33 -5.17
C ALA A 197 -6.58 14.12 -6.32
N LYS A 198 -7.05 15.35 -6.03
CA LYS A 198 -7.66 16.22 -7.04
C LYS A 198 -6.65 16.66 -8.10
N THR A 199 -5.47 17.12 -7.69
CA THR A 199 -4.41 17.51 -8.64
C THR A 199 -4.02 16.35 -9.55
N ALA A 200 -3.82 15.15 -9.00
CA ALA A 200 -3.50 13.97 -9.81
C ALA A 200 -4.62 13.61 -10.80
N PHE A 201 -5.88 13.75 -10.39
CA PHE A 201 -7.03 13.49 -11.25
C PHE A 201 -7.17 14.52 -12.38
N ASP A 202 -7.07 15.82 -12.04
CA ASP A 202 -7.19 16.93 -12.99
C ASP A 202 -6.03 16.91 -14.02
N ASP A 203 -4.79 16.69 -13.57
CA ASP A 203 -3.62 16.57 -14.45
C ASP A 203 -3.77 15.39 -15.41
N ALA A 204 -4.28 14.25 -14.94
CA ALA A 204 -4.48 13.07 -15.79
C ALA A 204 -5.65 13.24 -16.78
N ILE A 205 -6.72 13.95 -16.42
CA ILE A 205 -7.79 14.31 -17.35
C ILE A 205 -7.26 15.15 -18.51
N ALA A 206 -6.39 16.12 -18.22
CA ALA A 206 -5.88 17.04 -19.23
C ALA A 206 -5.10 16.34 -20.35
N GLU A 207 -4.53 15.16 -20.08
CA GLU A 207 -3.71 14.41 -21.02
C GLU A 207 -4.32 13.05 -21.42
N LEU A 208 -5.56 12.75 -21.00
CA LEU A 208 -6.19 11.45 -21.18
C LEU A 208 -6.36 11.05 -22.64
N ASP A 209 -6.61 12.04 -23.52
CA ASP A 209 -6.80 11.85 -24.96
C ASP A 209 -5.53 11.40 -25.70
N THR A 210 -4.37 11.43 -25.03
CA THR A 210 -3.08 11.03 -25.60
C THR A 210 -2.79 9.53 -25.45
N LEU A 211 -3.59 8.80 -24.67
CA LEU A 211 -3.35 7.40 -24.33
C LEU A 211 -3.77 6.44 -25.45
N ASN A 212 -3.06 5.31 -25.54
CA ASN A 212 -3.51 4.13 -26.29
C ASN A 212 -4.56 3.33 -25.49
N GLU A 213 -5.27 2.41 -26.15
CA GLU A 213 -6.42 1.70 -25.55
C GLU A 213 -6.05 0.90 -24.29
N ASP A 214 -4.88 0.25 -24.27
CA ASP A 214 -4.45 -0.55 -23.12
C ASP A 214 -4.09 0.33 -21.92
N SER A 215 -3.33 1.40 -22.16
CA SER A 215 -2.97 2.37 -21.10
C SER A 215 -4.17 3.15 -20.59
N TYR A 216 -5.15 3.39 -21.47
CA TYR A 216 -6.40 4.08 -21.12
C TYR A 216 -7.21 3.28 -20.09
N LYS A 217 -7.34 1.96 -20.25
CA LYS A 217 -8.08 1.11 -19.31
C LYS A 217 -7.48 1.13 -17.91
N ASP A 218 -6.16 0.96 -17.81
CA ASP A 218 -5.46 0.96 -16.51
C ASP A 218 -5.52 2.31 -15.82
N SER A 219 -5.30 3.40 -16.58
CA SER A 219 -5.29 4.75 -16.05
C SER A 219 -6.67 5.19 -15.57
N THR A 220 -7.71 4.93 -16.37
CA THR A 220 -9.10 5.29 -16.01
C THR A 220 -9.62 4.51 -14.81
N LEU A 221 -9.22 3.25 -14.64
CA LEU A 221 -9.54 2.49 -13.44
C LEU A 221 -8.96 3.13 -12.17
N ILE A 222 -7.73 3.62 -12.21
CA ILE A 222 -7.11 4.27 -11.04
C ILE A 222 -7.70 5.67 -10.82
N MET A 223 -7.97 6.42 -11.88
CA MET A 223 -8.67 7.73 -11.78
C MET A 223 -10.06 7.59 -11.17
N GLN A 224 -10.76 6.50 -11.49
CA GLN A 224 -12.05 6.18 -10.87
C GLN A 224 -11.91 6.01 -9.35
N LEU A 225 -10.89 5.28 -8.87
CA LEU A 225 -10.61 5.13 -7.44
C LEU A 225 -10.26 6.46 -6.76
N LEU A 226 -9.50 7.34 -7.43
CA LEU A 226 -9.22 8.70 -6.94
C LEU A 226 -10.52 9.51 -6.77
N ARG A 227 -11.42 9.45 -7.76
CA ARG A 227 -12.72 10.13 -7.71
C ARG A 227 -13.61 9.59 -6.59
N ASP A 228 -13.62 8.27 -6.40
CA ASP A 228 -14.42 7.63 -5.35
C ASP A 228 -13.95 8.06 -3.97
N ASN A 229 -12.63 8.09 -3.73
CA ASN A 229 -12.05 8.62 -2.50
C ASN A 229 -12.41 10.10 -2.28
N LEU A 230 -12.27 10.95 -3.30
CA LEU A 230 -12.64 12.37 -3.20
C LEU A 230 -14.12 12.56 -2.86
N THR A 231 -15.00 11.75 -3.45
CA THR A 231 -16.44 11.80 -3.17
C THR A 231 -16.72 11.44 -1.71
N LEU A 232 -16.11 10.36 -1.21
CA LEU A 232 -16.25 9.92 0.18
C LEU A 232 -15.72 10.98 1.17
N TRP A 233 -14.53 11.52 0.93
CA TRP A 233 -13.89 12.45 1.85
C TRP A 233 -14.56 13.83 1.88
N THR A 234 -15.14 14.26 0.77
CA THR A 234 -15.89 15.53 0.71
C THR A 234 -17.28 15.43 1.32
N SER A 235 -17.90 14.25 1.33
CA SER A 235 -19.13 14.02 2.12
C SER A 235 -18.85 14.02 3.62
N ASP A 236 -17.78 13.35 4.06
CA ASP A 236 -17.42 13.28 5.49
C ASP A 236 -17.15 14.68 6.08
N GLN A 237 -16.50 15.58 5.31
CA GLN A 237 -16.27 16.97 5.72
C GLN A 237 -17.57 17.79 5.87
N GLN A 238 -18.58 17.54 5.02
CA GLN A 238 -19.86 18.26 5.10
C GLN A 238 -20.68 17.82 6.32
N ASP A 239 -20.57 16.55 6.72
CA ASP A 239 -21.22 16.02 7.91
C ASP A 239 -20.56 16.52 9.21
N ASP A 240 -19.23 16.69 9.22
CA ASP A 240 -18.49 17.26 10.36
C ASP A 240 -18.75 18.78 10.54
N GLU A 241 -18.83 19.56 9.44
CA GLU A 241 -19.15 21.00 9.50
C GLU A 241 -20.63 21.28 9.85
N GLY A 242 -21.53 20.32 9.64
CA GLY A 242 -22.95 20.41 10.01
C GLY A 242 -23.24 20.12 11.50
N GLY A 243 -22.26 19.63 12.25
CA GLY A 243 -22.39 19.23 13.65
C GLY A 243 -22.18 20.34 14.69
N GLU A 244 -21.55 21.46 14.33
CA GLU A 244 -21.26 22.58 15.25
C GLU A 244 -22.36 23.66 15.26
N GLY A 245 -23.62 23.26 15.01
CA GLY A 245 -24.76 24.16 14.84
C GLY A 245 -26.02 23.76 15.60
N ASN A 246 -25.92 23.15 16.80
CA ASN A 246 -26.98 23.17 17.82
C ASN A 246 -26.54 22.47 19.11
N ASN A 247 -25.96 23.22 20.05
CA ASN A 247 -26.29 23.18 21.48
C ASN A 247 -25.56 24.29 22.25
#